data_AF-A0A1Q5DW04-F1
#
_entry.id   AF-A0A1Q5DW04-F1
#
_cell.length_a   1.000
_cell.length_b   1.000
_cell.length_c   1.000
_cell.angle_alpha   90.00
_cell.angle_beta   90.00
_cell.angle_gamma   90.00
#
_symmetry.space_group_name_H-M   'P 1'
#
loop_
_entity.id
_entity.type
_entity.pdbx_description
1 polymer ?
#
loop_
_entity_poly.entity_id
_entity_poly.type
_entity_poly.pdbx_seq_one_letter_code
_entity_poly.pdbx_strand_id
1 'polypeptide(L)'
;MREQVVFRLLALEERNALTPGHVRLAAVSAGRSVQRRLQAARQQGRTARKARPRFTATDEVHARLALWHGNAAAVHRELAAQARVPADGSAVGGARRGVGLGCRG
;
A
#
# COMPACT_ATOMS: atom_id res chain seq x y z
N MET A 1 -11.09 -2.05 2.04
CA MET A 1 -11.45 -1.35 3.29
C MET A 1 -11.31 -2.23 4.54
N ARG A 2 -11.86 -3.44 4.56
CA ARG A 2 -11.88 -4.34 5.74
C ARG A 2 -10.51 -4.77 6.29
N GLU A 3 -9.48 -4.91 5.44
CA GLU A 3 -8.11 -5.19 5.91
C GLU A 3 -7.46 -4.02 6.65
N GLN A 4 -7.79 -2.77 6.28
CA GLN A 4 -7.20 -1.59 6.94
C GLN A 4 -7.60 -1.50 8.42
N VAL A 5 -8.81 -2.00 8.76
CA VAL A 5 -9.29 -2.07 10.14
C VAL A 5 -8.42 -3.03 10.96
N VAL A 6 -8.07 -4.20 10.41
CA VAL A 6 -7.20 -5.17 11.08
C VAL A 6 -5.80 -4.58 11.29
N PHE A 7 -5.24 -3.92 10.28
CA PHE A 7 -3.94 -3.25 10.42
C PHE A 7 -3.95 -2.10 11.44
N ARG A 8 -5.03 -1.32 11.52
CA ARG A 8 -5.17 -0.26 12.53
C ARG A 8 -5.25 -0.83 13.94
N LEU A 9 -5.94 -1.95 14.14
CA LEU A 9 -6.00 -2.64 15.43
C LEU A 9 -4.63 -3.20 15.84
N LEU A 10 -3.91 -3.83 14.92
CA LEU A 10 -2.56 -4.33 15.17
C LEU A 10 -1.57 -3.20 15.49
N ALA A 11 -1.67 -2.06 14.79
CA ALA A 11 -0.85 -0.89 15.09
C ALA A 11 -1.16 -0.26 16.47
N LEU A 12 -2.40 -0.40 16.96
CA LEU A 12 -2.78 0.00 18.33
C LEU A 12 -2.27 -1.01 19.36
N GLU A 13 -2.29 -2.30 19.03
CA GLU A 13 -1.72 -3.37 19.86
C GLU A 13 -0.22 -3.19 20.05
N GLU A 14 0.52 -2.92 18.97
CA GLU A 14 1.96 -2.66 18.99
C GLU A 14 2.35 -1.46 19.85
N ARG A 15 1.45 -0.47 19.97
CA ARG A 15 1.65 0.74 20.79
C ARG A 15 1.10 0.60 22.21
N ASN A 16 0.63 -0.59 22.62
CA ASN A 16 -0.08 -0.83 23.88
C ASN A 16 -1.30 0.08 24.11
N ALA A 17 -1.93 0.58 23.03
CA ALA A 17 -3.07 1.48 23.04
C ALA A 17 -4.38 0.80 22.57
N LEU A 18 -4.37 -0.53 22.45
CA LEU A 18 -5.55 -1.29 22.05
C LEU A 18 -6.52 -1.42 23.22
N THR A 19 -7.69 -0.78 23.11
CA THR A 19 -8.74 -0.86 24.13
C THR A 19 -9.88 -1.76 23.66
N PRO A 20 -10.68 -2.32 24.59
CA PRO A 20 -11.90 -3.08 24.25
C PRO A 20 -12.87 -2.25 23.40
N GLY A 21 -12.90 -0.92 23.59
CA GLY A 21 -13.69 0.01 22.78
C GLY A 21 -13.29 0.02 21.31
N HIS A 22 -11.98 0.00 21.01
CA HIS A 22 -11.48 -0.08 19.63
C HIS A 22 -11.88 -1.39 18.95
N VAL A 23 -11.83 -2.52 19.67
CA VAL A 23 -12.25 -3.83 19.13
C VAL A 23 -13.76 -3.85 18.87
N ARG A 24 -14.56 -3.26 19.76
CA ARG A 24 -16.02 -3.17 19.59
C ARG A 24 -16.40 -2.30 18.38
N LEU A 25 -15.77 -1.13 18.23
CA LEU A 25 -15.97 -0.24 17.08
C LEU A 25 -15.56 -0.92 15.75
N ALA A 26 -14.45 -1.65 15.76
CA ALA A 26 -14.01 -2.42 14.60
C ALA A 26 -14.96 -3.57 14.25
N ALA A 27 -15.54 -4.25 15.25
CA ALA A 27 -16.52 -5.31 15.02
C ALA A 27 -17.84 -4.78 14.43
N VAL A 28 -18.28 -3.59 14.84
CA VAL A 28 -19.46 -2.91 14.27
C VAL A 28 -19.20 -2.49 12.82
N SER A 29 -18.04 -1.90 12.54
CA SER A 29 -17.73 -1.35 11.21
C SER A 29 -17.31 -2.42 10.17
N ALA A 30 -16.65 -3.49 10.59
CA ALA A 30 -16.06 -4.50 9.68
C ALA A 30 -16.53 -5.95 9.93
N GLY A 31 -17.51 -6.13 10.81
CA GLY A 31 -18.23 -7.37 11.08
C GLY A 31 -17.54 -8.31 12.07
N ARG A 32 -18.28 -9.31 12.55
CA ARG A 32 -17.81 -10.32 13.52
C ARG A 32 -16.53 -11.05 13.10
N SER A 33 -16.27 -11.18 11.79
CA SER A 33 -15.05 -11.83 11.29
C SER A 33 -13.77 -11.01 11.51
N VAL A 34 -13.84 -9.75 11.98
CA VAL A 34 -12.65 -8.97 12.38
C VAL A 34 -11.83 -9.70 13.42
N GLN A 35 -12.46 -10.34 14.41
CA GLN A 35 -11.74 -11.08 15.44
C GLN A 35 -11.04 -12.30 14.85
N ARG A 36 -11.72 -13.08 14.01
CA ARG A 36 -11.11 -14.22 13.29
C ARG A 36 -9.93 -13.76 12.43
N ARG A 37 -10.06 -12.62 11.75
CA ARG A 37 -8.99 -12.03 10.93
C ARG A 37 -7.83 -11.51 11.77
N LEU A 38 -8.10 -10.91 12.93
CA LEU A 38 -7.06 -10.47 13.87
C LEU A 38 -6.27 -11.67 14.40
N GLN A 39 -6.96 -12.75 14.78
CA GLN A 39 -6.31 -13.98 15.21
C GLN A 39 -5.49 -14.62 14.09
N ALA A 40 -6.00 -14.65 12.86
CA ALA A 40 -5.23 -15.11 11.70
C ALA A 40 -4.00 -14.23 11.45
N ALA A 41 -4.11 -12.91 11.58
CA ALA A 41 -3.00 -11.99 11.38
C ALA A 41 -1.91 -12.11 12.47
N ARG A 42 -2.31 -12.32 13.73
CA ARG A 42 -1.39 -12.62 14.84
C ARG A 42 -0.64 -13.92 14.61
N GLN A 43 -1.33 -15.00 14.23
CA GLN A 43 -0.70 -16.29 13.93
C GLN A 43 0.25 -16.24 12.72
N GLN A 44 -0.01 -15.34 11.78
CA GLN A 44 0.84 -15.15 10.60
C GLN A 44 1.98 -14.15 10.82
N GLY A 45 2.13 -13.56 12.02
CA GLY A 45 3.13 -12.53 12.29
C GLY A 45 2.99 -11.27 11.43
N ARG A 46 1.80 -11.03 10.85
CA ARG A 46 1.53 -9.89 9.96
C ARG A 46 1.16 -8.64 10.76
N THR A 47 2.03 -8.26 11.68
CA THR A 47 1.84 -7.10 12.57
C THR A 47 2.04 -5.78 11.83
N ALA A 48 2.96 -5.73 10.87
CA ALA A 48 3.22 -4.54 10.09
C ALA A 48 2.35 -4.47 8.82
N ARG A 49 1.62 -3.36 8.65
CA ARG A 49 1.14 -2.93 7.33
C ARG A 49 2.36 -2.84 6.42
N LYS A 50 2.49 -3.76 5.45
CA LYS A 50 3.53 -3.66 4.42
C LYS A 50 3.43 -2.27 3.82
N ALA A 51 4.47 -1.46 4.00
CA ALA A 51 4.50 -0.10 3.47
C ALA A 51 4.30 -0.20 1.96
N ARG A 52 3.12 0.20 1.49
CA ARG A 52 2.83 0.20 0.06
C ARG A 52 3.62 1.37 -0.50
N PRO A 53 4.58 1.15 -1.42
CA PRO A 53 5.22 2.27 -2.10
C PRO A 53 4.12 3.11 -2.72
N ARG A 54 4.19 4.44 -2.53
CA ARG A 54 3.29 5.35 -3.22
C ARG A 54 3.59 5.22 -4.71
N PHE A 55 2.58 4.83 -5.48
CA PHE A 55 2.69 4.80 -6.92
C PHE A 55 2.69 6.26 -7.40
N THR A 56 3.81 6.69 -7.96
CA THR A 56 3.90 7.97 -8.65
C THR A 56 3.84 7.65 -10.13
N ALA A 57 2.80 8.14 -10.80
CA ALA A 57 2.74 8.03 -12.26
C ALA A 57 3.86 8.91 -12.83
N THR A 58 4.79 8.27 -13.54
CA THR A 58 5.84 8.98 -14.29
C THR A 58 5.25 9.56 -15.57
N ASP A 59 5.94 10.51 -16.20
CA ASP A 59 5.54 11.06 -17.51
C ASP A 59 5.30 9.97 -18.56
N GLU A 60 6.05 8.88 -18.49
CA GLU A 60 5.88 7.70 -19.36
C GLU A 60 4.52 7.01 -19.16
N VAL A 61 4.05 6.91 -17.92
CA VAL A 61 2.71 6.34 -17.62
C VAL A 61 1.62 7.30 -18.10
N HIS A 62 1.82 8.61 -17.99
CA HIS A 62 0.89 9.61 -18.53
C HIS A 62 0.83 9.57 -20.06
N ALA A 63 1.96 9.42 -20.76
CA ALA A 63 2.00 9.29 -22.21
C ALA A 63 1.28 8.01 -22.69
N ARG A 64 1.49 6.88 -22.01
CA ARG A 64 0.74 5.64 -22.29
C ARG A 64 -0.76 5.82 -22.04
N LEU A 65 -1.15 6.48 -20.95
CA LEU A 65 -2.56 6.80 -20.71
C LEU A 65 -3.15 7.67 -21.81
N ALA A 66 -2.41 8.65 -22.33
CA ALA A 66 -2.86 9.49 -23.44
C ALA A 66 -3.06 8.67 -24.73
N LEU A 67 -2.14 7.76 -25.05
CA LEU A 67 -2.27 6.85 -26.21
C LEU A 67 -3.55 5.99 -26.12
N TRP A 68 -3.83 5.50 -24.92
CA TRP A 68 -5.02 4.69 -24.63
C TRP A 68 -6.26 5.55 -24.26
N HIS A 69 -6.24 6.86 -24.50
CA HIS A 69 -7.34 7.81 -24.25
C HIS A 69 -7.88 7.75 -22.80
N GLY A 70 -7.00 7.52 -21.83
CA GLY A 70 -7.33 7.39 -20.41
C GLY A 70 -7.71 5.97 -19.96
N ASN A 71 -7.61 4.96 -20.83
CA ASN A 71 -7.92 3.57 -20.45
C ASN A 71 -6.80 2.95 -19.59
N ALA A 72 -6.93 3.14 -18.27
CA ALA A 72 -6.00 2.61 -17.27
C ALA A 72 -5.93 1.07 -17.27
N ALA A 73 -6.97 0.36 -17.69
CA ALA A 73 -6.94 -1.10 -17.76
C ALA A 73 -6.04 -1.60 -18.91
N ALA A 74 -6.06 -0.93 -20.06
CA ALA A 74 -5.18 -1.25 -21.18
C ALA A 74 -3.72 -0.99 -20.81
N VAL A 75 -3.43 0.19 -20.24
CA VAL A 75 -2.10 0.54 -19.74
C VAL A 75 -1.61 -0.45 -18.69
N HIS A 76 -2.47 -0.86 -17.75
CA HIS A 76 -2.11 -1.85 -16.74
C HIS A 76 -1.72 -3.20 -17.36
N ARG A 77 -2.47 -3.67 -18.36
CA ARG A 77 -2.15 -4.92 -19.07
C ARG A 77 -0.83 -4.85 -19.81
N GLU A 78 -0.55 -3.74 -20.48
CA GLU A 78 0.72 -3.49 -21.17
C GLU A 78 1.90 -3.50 -20.19
N LEU A 79 1.81 -2.74 -19.10
CA LEU A 79 2.84 -2.70 -18.05
C LEU A 79 3.01 -4.06 -17.36
N ALA A 80 1.93 -4.79 -17.11
CA ALA A 80 1.98 -6.11 -16.51
C ALA A 80 2.59 -7.16 -17.47
N ALA A 81 2.38 -7.01 -18.78
CA ALA A 81 3.03 -7.85 -19.78
C ALA A 81 4.53 -7.56 -19.85
N GLN A 82 4.93 -6.28 -19.87
CA GLN A 82 6.34 -5.87 -19.84
C GLN A 82 7.07 -6.39 -18.59
N ALA A 83 6.43 -6.37 -17.42
CA ALA A 83 7.02 -6.89 -16.18
C ALA A 83 7.14 -8.43 -16.12
N ARG A 84 6.37 -9.15 -16.95
CA ARG A 84 6.43 -10.63 -17.05
C ARG A 84 7.51 -11.10 -18.01
N VAL A 85 7.92 -10.25 -18.95
CA VAL A 85 9.12 -10.49 -19.75
C VAL A 85 10.31 -10.18 -18.84
N PRO A 86 11.20 -11.13 -18.53
CA PRO A 86 12.40 -10.83 -17.76
C PRO A 86 13.19 -9.78 -18.56
N ALA A 87 13.24 -8.56 -18.02
CA ALA A 87 14.04 -7.50 -18.58
C ALA A 87 15.51 -7.87 -18.35
N ASP A 88 16.14 -8.44 -19.36
CA ASP A 88 17.59 -8.41 -19.45
C ASP A 88 17.99 -6.94 -19.65
N GLY A 89 18.33 -6.26 -18.54
CA GLY A 89 19.03 -4.98 -18.57
C GLY A 89 18.20 -3.70 -18.74
N SER A 90 17.10 -3.50 -18.02
CA SER A 90 16.57 -2.13 -17.81
C SER A 90 16.57 -1.74 -16.34
N ALA A 91 17.64 -1.04 -15.95
CA ALA A 91 17.80 -0.39 -14.67
C ALA A 91 16.78 0.75 -14.54
N VAL A 92 15.64 0.47 -13.92
CA VAL A 92 14.82 1.50 -13.25
C VAL A 92 15.11 1.45 -11.74
N GLY A 93 16.37 1.72 -11.42
CA GLY A 93 16.86 2.03 -10.07
C GLY A 93 16.81 3.55 -9.85
N GLY A 94 16.11 3.98 -8.79
CA GLY A 94 15.66 5.36 -8.61
C GLY A 94 16.73 6.42 -8.36
N ALA A 95 16.32 7.68 -8.56
CA ALA A 95 17.03 8.85 -8.06
C ALA A 95 16.19 9.54 -6.98
N ARG A 96 16.62 9.37 -5.74
CA ARG A 96 16.26 10.26 -4.64
C ARG A 96 17.04 11.57 -4.86
N ARG A 97 16.36 12.71 -4.97
CA ARG A 97 16.97 14.01 -4.67
C ARG A 97 16.21 14.63 -3.50
N GLY A 98 16.74 14.42 -2.30
CA GLY A 98 16.45 15.30 -1.18
C GLY A 98 17.16 16.62 -1.45
N VAL A 99 16.40 17.67 -1.71
CA VAL A 99 16.91 19.05 -1.59
C VAL A 99 16.52 19.49 -0.19
N GLY A 100 17.53 19.60 0.67
CA GLY A 100 17.40 20.33 1.92
C GLY A 100 17.26 21.81 1.60
N LEU A 101 16.16 22.42 2.05
CA LEU A 101 16.15 23.86 2.26
C LEU A 101 16.61 24.11 3.69
N GLY A 102 17.79 24.70 3.80
CA GLY A 102 18.34 25.21 5.05
C GLY A 102 17.54 26.42 5.53
N CYS A 103 17.26 26.42 6.83
CA CYS A 103 16.87 27.61 7.56
C CYS A 103 18.13 28.46 7.80
N ARG A 104 18.07 29.73 7.39
CA ARG A 104 19.03 30.80 7.71
C ARG A 104 18.26 32.11 7.48
N GLY A 105 18.12 33.04 8.42
CA GLY A 105 18.40 33.14 9.84
C GLY A 105 17.50 34.26 10.39
#